data_AF-A0A327X4T3-F1
#
_entry.id   AF-A0A327X4T3-F1
#
_cell.length_a   1.000
_cell.length_b   1.000
_cell.length_c   1.000
_cell.angle_alpha   90.00
_cell.angle_beta   90.00
_cell.angle_gamma   90.00
#
_symmetry.space_group_name_H-M   'P 1'
#
loop_
_entity.id
_entity.type
_entity.pdbx_description
1 polymer ?
#
loop_
_entity_poly.entity_id
_entity_poly.type
_entity_poly.pdbx_seq_one_letter_code
_entity_poly.pdbx_strand_id
1 'polypeptide(L)' 'MIRLLFLIPLVLCLLWMLYLTARGYRIRDGKQGFVYILVISSVIAAFYTLMWWLT' A
#
# COMPACT_ATOMS: atom_id res chain seq x y z
N MET A 1 -9.67 14.43 9.00
CA MET A 1 -8.21 14.56 8.87
C MET A 1 -7.48 13.24 8.57
N ILE A 2 -8.14 12.07 8.72
CA ILE A 2 -7.61 10.73 8.37
C ILE A 2 -7.74 10.35 6.87
N ARG A 3 -8.55 11.06 6.07
CA ARG A 3 -8.88 10.68 4.68
C ARG A 3 -7.66 10.50 3.76
N LEU A 4 -6.56 11.22 4.02
CA LEU A 4 -5.35 11.14 3.20
C LEU A 4 -4.49 9.91 3.51
N LEU A 5 -4.62 9.29 4.69
CA LEU A 5 -3.84 8.10 5.05
C LEU A 5 -4.20 6.89 4.18
N PHE A 6 -5.46 6.79 3.73
CA PHE A 6 -5.88 5.78 2.76
C PHE A 6 -5.35 6.04 1.34
N LEU A 7 -4.98 7.29 1.01
CA LEU A 7 -4.40 7.62 -0.29
C LEU A 7 -2.96 7.12 -0.42
N ILE A 8 -2.23 6.99 0.68
CA ILE A 8 -0.82 6.55 0.71
C ILE A 8 -0.63 5.20 0.00
N PRO A 9 -1.34 4.10 0.37
CA PRO A 9 -1.23 2.83 -0.34
C PRO A 9 -1.63 2.94 -1.81
N LEU A 10 -2.62 3.78 -2.13
CA LEU A 10 -3.10 3.97 -3.50
C LEU A 10 -2.02 4.60 -4.39
N VAL A 11 -1.36 5.63 -3.87
CA VAL A 11 -0.24 6.31 -4.54
C VAL A 11 0.98 5.40 -4.66
N LEU A 12 1.30 4.62 -3.61
CA LEU A 12 2.38 3.63 -3.69
C LEU A 12 2.11 2.55 -4.74
N CYS A 13 0.87 2.05 -4.82
CA CYS A 13 0.44 1.12 -5.87
C CYS A 13 0.63 1.70 -7.27
N LEU A 14 0.23 2.96 -7.49
CA LEU A 14 0.43 3.66 -8.77
C LEU A 14 1.91 3.84 -9.12
N LEU A 15 2.73 4.26 -8.15
CA LEU A 15 4.18 4.41 -8.32
C LEU A 15 4.85 3.06 -8.65
N TRP A 16 4.43 1.98 -7.99
CA TRP A 16 4.95 0.64 -8.27
C TRP A 16 4.56 0.13 -9.67
N MET A 17 3.34 0.44 -10.11
CA MET A 17 2.87 0.13 -11.45
C MET A 17 3.65 0.90 -12.52
N LEU A 18 3.92 2.19 -12.29
CA LEU A 18 4.77 3.01 -13.16
C LEU A 18 6.21 2.50 -13.18
N TYR A 19 6.76 2.10 -12.03
CA TYR A 19 8.10 1.52 -11.92
C TYR A 19 8.26 0.23 -12.72
N LEU A 20 7.29 -0.69 -12.62
CA LEU A 20 7.28 -1.93 -13.40
C LEU A 20 7.19 -1.63 -14.90
N THR A 21 6.30 -0.71 -15.28
CA THR A 21 6.10 -0.32 -16.68
C THR A 21 7.35 0.35 -17.26
N ALA A 22 7.98 1.26 -16.51
CA ALA A 22 9.21 1.95 -16.92
C ALA A 22 10.40 1.00 -17.09
N ARG A 23 10.42 -0.11 -16.35
CA ARG A 23 11.45 -1.16 -16.47
C ARG A 23 11.10 -2.27 -17.46
N GLY A 24 9.93 -2.20 -18.12
CA GLY A 24 9.47 -3.21 -19.06
C GLY A 24 9.03 -4.53 -18.41
N TYR A 25 8.86 -4.56 -17.09
CA TYR A 25 8.35 -5.74 -16.39
C TYR A 25 6.83 -5.86 -16.54
N ARG A 26 6.35 -7.10 -16.69
CA ARG A 26 4.90 -7.34 -16.67
C ARG A 26 4.39 -7.12 -15.25
N ILE A 27 3.18 -6.56 -15.13
CA ILE A 27 2.49 -6.39 -13.83
C ILE A 27 2.36 -7.73 -13.09
N ARG A 28 2.32 -8.84 -13.85
CA ARG A 28 2.31 -10.22 -13.34
C ARG A 28 3.60 -10.62 -12.61
N ASP A 29 4.72 -9.95 -12.83
CA ASP A 29 5.98 -10.24 -12.15
C ASP A 29 6.11 -9.37 -10.89
N GLY A 30 5.50 -8.19 -10.89
CA GLY A 30 5.54 -7.24 -9.78
C GLY A 30 4.49 -7.43 -8.68
N LYS A 31 3.73 -8.54 -8.68
CA LYS A 31 2.62 -8.77 -7.72
C LYS A 31 3.09 -8.73 -6.27
N GLN A 32 4.31 -9.20 -6.00
CA GLN A 32 4.89 -9.18 -4.65
C GLN A 32 4.98 -7.76 -4.08
N GLY A 33 5.33 -6.76 -4.88
CA GLY A 33 5.40 -5.37 -4.40
C GLY A 33 4.02 -4.80 -4.04
N PHE A 34 2.98 -5.14 -4.81
CA PHE A 34 1.60 -4.81 -4.45
C PHE A 34 1.18 -5.47 -3.13
N VAL A 35 1.55 -6.74 -2.90
CA VAL A 35 1.28 -7.42 -1.63
C VAL A 35 2.02 -6.74 -0.48
N TYR A 36 3.29 -6.36 -0.65
CA TYR A 36 4.03 -5.62 0.38
C TYR A 36 3.36 -4.30 0.76
N ILE A 37 2.93 -3.51 -0.22
CA ILE A 37 2.23 -2.23 0.00
C ILE A 37 0.93 -2.46 0.77
N LEU A 38 0.15 -3.48 0.39
CA LEU A 38 -1.10 -3.83 1.05
C LEU A 38 -0.88 -4.32 2.48
N VAL A 39 0.09 -5.20 2.70
CA VAL A 39 0.39 -5.76 4.02
C VAL A 39 0.84 -4.67 4.97
N ILE A 40 1.80 -3.83 4.58
CA ILE A 40 2.28 -2.72 5.42
C ILE A 40 1.14 -1.77 5.77
N SER A 41 0.33 -1.39 4.78
CA SER A 41 -0.79 -0.47 5.00
C SER A 41 -1.88 -1.08 5.88
N SER A 42 -2.15 -2.38 5.73
CA SER A 42 -3.08 -3.13 6.56
C SER A 42 -2.60 -3.24 8.01
N VAL A 43 -1.30 -3.53 8.23
CA VAL A 43 -0.70 -3.59 9.57
C VAL A 43 -0.82 -2.24 10.27
N ILE A 44 -0.52 -1.14 9.59
CA ILE A 44 -0.63 0.21 10.14
C ILE A 44 -2.10 0.53 10.48
N ALA A 45 -3.03 0.22 9.57
CA ALA A 45 -4.46 0.43 9.80
C ALA A 45 -4.97 -0.39 11.00
N ALA A 46 -4.58 -1.67 11.08
CA ALA A 46 -4.93 -2.55 12.19
C ALA A 46 -4.37 -2.01 13.51
N PHE A 47 -3.11 -1.57 13.53
CA PHE A 47 -2.49 -0.97 14.71
C PHE A 47 -3.25 0.26 15.21
N TYR A 48 -3.57 1.21 14.32
CA TYR A 48 -4.33 2.40 14.70
C TYR A 48 -5.76 2.08 15.16
N THR A 49 -6.41 1.10 14.51
CA THR A 49 -7.76 0.65 14.90
C THR A 49 -7.74 0.01 16.29
N LEU A 50 -6.71 -0.79 16.57
CA LEU A 50 -6.53 -1.47 17.84
C LEU A 50 -6.18 -0.49 18.96
N MET A 51 -5.31 0.50 18.70
CA MET A 51 -5.04 1.59 19.63
C MET A 51 -6.30 2.40 19.96
N TRP A 52 -7.16 2.68 18.98
CA TRP A 52 -8.45 3.33 19.24
C TRP A 52 -9.34 2.45 20.12
N TRP A 53 -9.42 1.14 19.87
CA TRP A 53 -10.20 0.28 20.77
C TRP A 53 -9.69 0.34 22.21
N LEU A 54 -8.36 0.32 22.40
CA LEU A 54 -7.75 0.31 23.73
C LEU A 54 -7.77 1.67 24.46
N THR A 55 -8.05 2.78 23.78
CA THR A 55 -8.11 4.15 24.35
C THR A 55 -9.52 4.71 24.33
#